data_AF-S8CU15-F1
#
_entry.id   AF-S8CU15-F1
#
_cell.length_a   1.000
_cell.length_b   1.000
_cell.length_c   1.000
_cell.angle_alpha   90.00
_cell.angle_beta   90.00
_cell.angle_gamma   90.00
#
_symmetry.space_group_name_H-M   'P 1'
#
loop_
_entity.id
_entity.type
_entity.pdbx_description
1 polymer ?
#
loop_
_entity_poly.entity_id
_entity_poly.type
_entity_poly.pdbx_seq_one_letter_code
_entity_poly.pdbx_strand_id
1 'polypeptide(L)'
;LKLPRESSEETFKAVFSPFKDVKVIRFSSMQRAFAGFTDKTREASFRKRVKGYTGIWCCVENKTPGHIYYDMYWDEKPNWKPVPPQTPAEDH
;
A
#
# COMPACT_ATOMS: atom_id res chain seq x y z
N LEU A 1 8.45 -7.44 -16.48
CA LEU A 1 7.24 -7.00 -17.21
C LEU A 1 6.83 -5.61 -16.72
N LYS A 2 6.54 -4.67 -17.62
CA LYS A 2 6.02 -3.33 -17.25
C LYS A 2 4.54 -3.29 -17.64
N LEU A 3 3.68 -3.08 -16.65
CA LEU A 3 2.24 -3.02 -16.86
C LEU A 3 1.79 -1.56 -16.95
N PRO A 4 0.90 -1.22 -17.88
CA PRO A 4 0.27 0.09 -17.92
C PRO A 4 -0.43 0.41 -16.60
N ARG A 5 -0.46 1.70 -16.23
CA ARG A 5 -1.29 2.15 -15.11
C ARG A 5 -2.74 1.79 -15.39
N GLU A 6 -3.48 1.45 -14.34
CA GLU A 6 -4.93 1.20 -14.40
C GLU A 6 -5.32 0.05 -15.35
N SER A 7 -4.43 -0.93 -15.50
CA SER A 7 -4.76 -2.17 -16.20
C SER A 7 -5.92 -2.90 -15.51
N SER A 8 -6.71 -3.64 -16.29
CA SER A 8 -7.88 -4.35 -15.77
C SER A 8 -7.51 -5.63 -14.99
N GLU A 9 -8.43 -6.14 -14.17
CA GLU A 9 -8.25 -7.41 -13.46
C GLU A 9 -7.98 -8.58 -14.42
N GLU A 10 -8.66 -8.60 -15.57
CA GLU A 10 -8.49 -9.62 -16.62
C GLU A 10 -7.08 -9.56 -17.21
N THR A 11 -6.57 -8.35 -17.43
CA THR A 11 -5.20 -8.13 -17.90
C THR A 11 -4.20 -8.70 -16.90
N PHE A 12 -4.36 -8.39 -15.61
CA PHE A 12 -3.48 -8.92 -14.56
C PHE A 12 -3.56 -10.44 -14.44
N LYS A 13 -4.77 -11.03 -14.49
CA LYS A 13 -4.95 -12.50 -14.47
C LYS A 13 -4.26 -13.17 -15.65
N ALA A 14 -4.47 -12.67 -16.86
CA ALA A 14 -3.85 -13.23 -18.06
C ALA A 14 -2.32 -13.15 -17.99
N VAL A 15 -1.81 -11.96 -17.67
CA VAL A 15 -0.37 -11.69 -17.51
C VAL A 15 0.26 -12.59 -16.46
N PHE A 16 -0.37 -12.72 -15.29
CA PHE A 16 0.22 -13.42 -14.16
C PHE A 16 -0.05 -14.93 -14.16
N SER A 17 -0.92 -15.43 -15.04
CA SER A 17 -1.27 -16.85 -15.16
C SER A 17 -0.08 -17.80 -15.39
N PRO A 18 0.99 -17.44 -16.14
CA PRO A 18 2.12 -18.36 -16.36
C PRO A 18 3.05 -18.45 -15.15
N PHE A 19 2.97 -17.52 -14.20
CA PHE A 19 3.86 -17.44 -13.04
C PHE A 19 3.24 -18.23 -11.87
N LYS A 20 3.84 -19.37 -11.50
CA LYS A 20 3.29 -20.31 -10.52
C LYS A 20 3.67 -20.01 -9.06
N ASP A 21 4.76 -19.27 -8.82
CA ASP A 21 5.35 -19.10 -7.49
C ASP A 21 5.28 -17.65 -6.97
N VAL A 22 6.34 -17.19 -6.29
CA VAL A 22 6.51 -15.84 -5.71
C VAL A 22 6.67 -14.79 -6.80
N LYS A 23 5.85 -13.74 -6.73
CA LYS A 23 5.83 -12.64 -7.70
C LYS A 23 6.30 -11.36 -7.01
N VAL A 24 7.54 -10.94 -7.29
CA VAL A 24 8.01 -9.61 -6.87
C VAL A 24 7.39 -8.58 -7.80
N ILE A 25 6.42 -7.82 -7.29
CA ILE A 25 5.83 -6.69 -8.02
C ILE A 25 6.60 -5.45 -7.63
N ARG A 26 7.28 -4.82 -8.61
CA ARG A 26 7.93 -3.53 -8.41
C ARG A 26 6.99 -2.42 -8.86
N PHE A 27 6.56 -1.59 -7.92
CA PHE A 27 5.80 -0.39 -8.20
C PHE A 27 6.74 0.74 -8.59
N SER A 28 6.38 1.51 -9.63
CA SER A 28 7.08 2.77 -9.95
C SER A 28 6.63 3.93 -9.07
N SER A 29 5.45 3.79 -8.46
CA SER A 29 4.87 4.67 -7.44
C SER A 29 3.76 3.87 -6.74
N MET A 30 3.57 4.13 -5.46
CA MET A 30 2.45 3.57 -4.67
C MET A 30 1.17 4.41 -4.79
N GLN A 31 1.23 5.58 -5.42
CA GLN A 31 0.05 6.37 -5.71
C GLN A 31 -0.96 5.54 -6.52
N ARG A 32 -2.19 5.46 -6.01
CA ARG A 32 -3.30 4.70 -6.61
C ARG A 32 -3.11 3.17 -6.62
N ALA A 33 -2.11 2.63 -5.91
CA ALA A 33 -1.86 1.18 -5.87
C ALA A 33 -3.05 0.38 -5.32
N PHE A 34 -3.86 0.97 -4.43
CA PHE A 34 -5.05 0.35 -3.86
C PHE A 34 -6.37 1.01 -4.29
N ALA A 35 -6.34 1.81 -5.37
CA ALA A 35 -7.54 2.44 -5.94
C ALA A 35 -8.20 1.56 -7.01
N GLY A 36 -9.37 1.97 -7.51
CA GLY A 36 -10.02 1.35 -8.67
C GLY A 36 -11.01 0.23 -8.33
N PHE A 37 -11.36 0.05 -7.07
CA PHE A 37 -12.45 -0.85 -6.68
C PHE A 37 -13.82 -0.23 -7.02
N THR A 38 -14.61 -0.96 -7.83
CA THR A 38 -16.01 -0.63 -8.10
C THR A 38 -16.88 -0.83 -6.86
N ASP A 39 -16.63 -1.90 -6.09
CA ASP A 39 -17.32 -2.20 -4.83
C ASP A 39 -16.54 -1.66 -3.62
N LYS A 40 -17.13 -0.67 -2.94
CA LYS A 40 -16.54 -0.02 -1.77
C LYS A 40 -16.48 -0.89 -0.52
N THR A 41 -17.37 -1.87 -0.38
CA THR A 41 -17.35 -2.81 0.74
C THR A 41 -16.18 -3.77 0.60
N ARG A 42 -15.94 -4.24 -0.64
CA ARG A 42 -14.77 -5.06 -0.96
C ARG A 42 -13.47 -4.28 -0.80
N GLU A 43 -13.45 -3.01 -1.22
CA GLU A 43 -12.32 -2.10 -1.00
C GLU A 43 -11.99 -1.97 0.49
N ALA A 44 -12.97 -1.65 1.34
CA ALA A 44 -12.76 -1.51 2.78
C ALA A 44 -12.24 -2.81 3.43
N SER A 45 -12.81 -3.95 3.06
CA SER A 45 -12.39 -5.27 3.57
C SER A 45 -10.97 -5.65 3.12
N PHE A 46 -10.62 -5.32 1.87
CA PHE A 46 -9.25 -5.47 1.37
C PHE A 46 -8.30 -4.58 2.15
N ARG A 47 -8.64 -3.30 2.31
CA ARG A 47 -7.78 -2.33 2.98
C ARG A 47 -7.53 -2.69 4.45
N LYS A 48 -8.56 -3.17 5.16
CA LYS A 48 -8.42 -3.67 6.54
C LYS A 48 -7.43 -4.83 6.64
N ARG A 49 -7.50 -5.80 5.71
CA ARG A 49 -6.60 -6.97 5.71
C ARG A 49 -5.16 -6.57 5.44
N VAL A 50 -4.93 -5.76 4.41
CA VAL A 50 -3.58 -5.32 4.03
C VAL A 50 -2.94 -4.50 5.16
N LYS A 51 -3.69 -3.60 5.82
CA LYS A 51 -3.21 -2.89 7.03
C LYS A 51 -2.70 -3.85 8.10
N GLY A 52 -3.45 -4.92 8.36
CA GLY A 52 -3.06 -5.94 9.32
C GLY A 52 -1.83 -6.75 8.91
N TYR A 53 -1.62 -6.98 7.62
CA TYR A 53 -0.48 -7.75 7.11
C TYR A 53 0.81 -6.95 7.01
N THR A 54 0.72 -5.65 6.78
CA THR A 54 1.90 -4.79 6.54
C THR A 54 2.13 -3.76 7.63
N GLY A 55 1.18 -3.62 8.56
CA GLY A 55 1.33 -2.75 9.71
C GLY A 55 2.40 -3.28 10.65
N ILE A 56 3.37 -2.44 11.00
CA ILE A 56 4.50 -2.83 11.87
C ILE A 56 4.91 -1.68 12.76
N TRP A 57 5.26 -1.97 14.01
CA TRP A 57 5.96 -1.02 14.86
C TRP A 57 7.41 -0.94 14.39
N CYS A 58 7.76 0.15 13.72
CA CYS A 58 9.08 0.40 13.17
C CYS A 58 9.90 1.28 14.10
N CYS A 59 11.16 0.90 14.33
CA CYS A 59 12.11 1.74 15.05
C CYS A 59 12.52 2.93 14.17
N VAL A 60 12.46 4.14 14.73
CA VAL A 60 12.93 5.37 14.08
C VAL A 60 14.17 5.86 14.80
N GLU A 61 15.29 5.82 14.10
CA GLU A 61 16.56 6.34 14.62
C GLU A 61 16.45 7.83 14.95
N ASN A 62 17.11 8.27 16.02
CA ASN A 62 17.21 9.68 16.43
C ASN A 62 15.87 10.37 16.71
N LYS A 63 14.84 9.62 17.17
CA LYS A 63 13.55 10.15 17.62
C LYS A 63 13.20 9.63 19.02
N THR A 64 12.43 10.43 19.77
CA THR A 64 11.87 10.05 21.08
C THR A 64 10.36 10.33 21.08
N PRO A 65 9.49 9.31 21.24
CA PRO A 65 9.82 7.89 21.29
C PRO A 65 10.36 7.39 19.93
N GLY A 66 11.36 6.51 19.96
CA GLY A 66 12.03 6.01 18.76
C GLY A 66 11.26 4.93 18.01
N HIS A 67 9.92 4.96 18.05
CA HIS A 67 9.06 3.97 17.40
C HIS A 67 7.83 4.64 16.79
N ILE A 68 7.46 4.23 15.58
CA ILE A 68 6.21 4.60 14.92
C ILE A 68 5.47 3.35 14.49
N TYR A 69 4.15 3.41 14.47
CA TYR A 69 3.37 2.40 13.76
C TYR A 69 3.36 2.77 12.29
N TYR A 70 4.03 1.97 11.46
CA TYR A 70 4.02 2.13 10.02
C TYR A 70 2.73 1.56 9.45
N ASP A 71 1.97 2.39 8.75
CA ASP A 71 0.82 2.00 7.94
C ASP A 71 1.19 2.13 6.45
N MET A 72 1.10 1.05 5.68
CA MET A 72 1.46 1.04 4.25
C MET A 72 0.63 2.03 3.41
N TYR A 73 -0.54 2.47 3.86
CA TYR A 73 -1.32 3.47 3.11
C TYR A 73 -0.69 4.84 3.10
N TRP A 74 0.24 5.12 4.00
CA TRP A 74 1.02 6.35 3.97
C TRP A 74 1.75 6.55 2.64
N ASP A 75 2.21 5.46 2.00
CA ASP A 75 2.90 5.50 0.71
C ASP A 75 1.99 5.96 -0.46
N GLU A 76 0.66 5.94 -0.29
CA GLU A 76 -0.26 6.46 -1.30
C GLU A 76 -0.30 7.99 -1.35
N LYS A 77 0.10 8.66 -0.25
CA LYS A 77 0.00 10.11 -0.13
C LYS A 77 1.13 10.77 -0.93
N PRO A 78 0.82 11.70 -1.85
CA PRO A 78 1.86 12.43 -2.57
C PRO A 78 2.72 13.21 -1.58
N ASN A 79 4.04 13.06 -1.69
CA ASN A 79 5.05 13.71 -0.83
C ASN A 79 5.05 13.25 0.64
N TRP A 80 4.55 12.05 0.94
CA TRP A 80 4.68 11.47 2.29
C TRP A 80 6.15 11.38 2.72
N LYS A 81 6.39 11.61 4.01
CA LYS A 81 7.69 11.48 4.67
C LYS A 81 7.51 10.58 5.90
N PRO A 82 8.53 9.83 6.33
CA PRO A 82 8.49 8.98 7.52
C PRO A 82 8.53 9.81 8.81
N VAL A 83 7.56 10.70 8.96
CA VAL A 83 7.32 11.51 10.13
C VAL A 83 5.96 11.08 10.65
N PRO A 84 5.85 10.71 11.93
CA PRO A 84 4.56 10.37 12.51
C PRO A 84 3.59 11.56 12.36
N PRO A 85 2.31 11.30 12.06
CA PRO A 85 1.30 12.34 11.93
C PRO A 85 1.23 13.15 13.22
N GLN A 86 1.18 14.48 13.09
CA GLN A 86 1.10 15.39 14.23
C GLN A 86 -0.35 15.53 14.71
N THR A 87 -1.32 15.23 13.84
CA THR A 87 -2.75 15.32 14.14
C THR A 87 -3.51 14.07 13.70
N PRO A 88 -4.65 13.72 14.32
CA PRO A 88 -5.48 12.60 13.87
C PRO A 88 -6.05 12.74 12.45
N ALA A 89 -6.08 13.95 11.88
CA ALA A 89 -6.51 14.18 10.50
C ALA A 89 -5.38 13.93 9.48
N GLU A 90 -4.13 14.01 9.93
CA GLU A 90 -2.95 13.56 9.17
C GLU A 90 -2.76 12.05 9.30
N ASP A 91 -3.24 11.47 10.40
CA ASP A 91 -3.40 10.03 10.56
C ASP A 91 -4.58 9.54 9.71
N HIS A 92 -4.43 8.36 9.11
CA HIS A 92 -5.25 7.89 8.00
C HIS A 92 -6.71 7.57 8.34
#